data_AF-A0A3B9U9S8-F1
#
_entry.id   AF-A0A3B9U9S8-F1
#
_cell.length_a   1.000
_cell.length_b   1.000
_cell.length_c   1.000
_cell.angle_alpha   90.00
_cell.angle_beta   90.00
_cell.angle_gamma   90.00
#
_symmetry.space_group_name_H-M   'P 1'
#
loop_
_entity.id
_entity.type
_entity.pdbx_description
1 polymer ?
#
loop_
_entity_poly.entity_id
_entity_poly.type
_entity_poly.pdbx_seq_one_letter_code
_entity_poly.pdbx_strand_id
1 'polypeptide(L)'
;MLQRKQTLFLLLAIIVSVICSTLPLGTIEPQGMGTEMSIYSLFVKGDNIIYCSWPLFAIMLCTYPVAIMAIAMYKTRKKQAKMCMVAVIIIIIWYAYYAMAILTTFSKMGTFHINITALLPALAIGCYLLARKGILDDERLVRSADRIR
;
A
#
# COMPACT_ATOMS: atom_id res chain seq x y z
N MET A 1 -18.98 -11.85 18.38
CA MET A 1 -19.45 -10.72 17.55
C MET A 1 -18.48 -9.52 17.55
N LEU A 2 -17.15 -9.71 17.60
CA LEU A 2 -16.18 -8.61 17.68
C LEU A 2 -15.48 -8.27 16.34
N GLN A 3 -15.88 -8.92 15.24
CA GLN A 3 -15.15 -8.89 13.97
C GLN A 3 -15.45 -7.67 13.05
N ARG A 4 -16.48 -6.86 13.33
CA ARG A 4 -16.95 -5.79 12.41
C ARG A 4 -15.96 -4.64 12.18
N LYS A 5 -15.18 -4.24 13.19
CA LYS A 5 -14.28 -3.06 13.08
C LYS A 5 -13.01 -3.38 12.28
N GLN A 6 -12.47 -4.60 12.39
CA GLN A 6 -11.23 -5.01 11.72
C GLN A 6 -11.40 -5.13 10.20
N THR A 7 -12.52 -5.69 9.75
CA THR A 7 -12.85 -5.78 8.32
C THR A 7 -13.00 -4.40 7.69
N LEU A 8 -13.48 -3.42 8.46
CA LEU A 8 -13.58 -2.01 8.06
C LEU A 8 -12.20 -1.38 7.84
N PHE A 9 -11.23 -1.62 8.72
CA PHE A 9 -9.84 -1.15 8.52
C PHE A 9 -9.16 -1.82 7.32
N LEU A 10 -9.42 -3.11 7.08
CA LEU A 10 -8.93 -3.81 5.90
C LEU A 10 -9.53 -3.26 4.61
N LEU A 11 -10.83 -2.97 4.60
CA LEU A 11 -11.52 -2.38 3.47
C LEU A 11 -11.02 -0.96 3.19
N LEU A 12 -10.80 -0.16 4.25
CA LEU A 12 -10.22 1.18 4.14
C LEU A 12 -8.80 1.11 3.58
N ALA A 13 -7.98 0.14 4.00
CA ALA A 13 -6.64 -0.07 3.44
C ALA A 13 -6.68 -0.38 1.94
N ILE A 14 -7.65 -1.19 1.47
CA ILE A 14 -7.86 -1.44 0.04
C ILE A 14 -8.21 -0.14 -0.68
N ILE A 15 -9.16 0.65 -0.16
CA ILE A 15 -9.58 1.91 -0.77
C ILE A 15 -8.39 2.87 -0.90
N VAL A 16 -7.59 3.01 0.17
CA VAL A 16 -6.41 3.87 0.18
C VAL A 16 -5.36 3.40 -0.84
N SER A 17 -5.12 2.09 -0.93
CA SER A 17 -4.22 1.51 -1.95
C SER A 17 -4.72 1.74 -3.37
N VAL A 18 -6.03 1.62 -3.62
CA VAL A 18 -6.65 1.91 -4.93
C VAL A 18 -6.47 3.39 -5.29
N ILE A 19 -6.79 4.30 -4.37
CA ILE A 19 -6.62 5.74 -4.59
C ILE A 19 -5.14 6.09 -4.84
N CYS A 20 -4.22 5.45 -4.12
CA CYS A 20 -2.78 5.65 -4.36
C CYS A 20 -2.35 5.18 -5.76
N SER A 21 -2.96 4.11 -6.28
CA SER A 21 -2.62 3.59 -7.61
C SER A 21 -3.09 4.49 -8.76
N THR A 22 -4.13 5.29 -8.54
CA THR A 22 -4.73 6.18 -9.55
C THR A 22 -4.20 7.63 -9.50
N LEU A 23 -3.60 8.04 -8.38
CA LEU A 23 -3.06 9.39 -8.21
C LEU A 23 -1.57 9.49 -8.61
N PRO A 24 -1.10 10.69 -9.00
CA PRO A 24 0.30 10.93 -9.29
C PRO A 24 1.13 10.91 -8.00
N LEU A 25 2.19 10.12 -8.00
CA LEU A 25 3.13 9.90 -6.88
C LEU A 25 4.17 11.02 -6.75
N GLY A 26 4.46 11.73 -7.85
CA GLY A 26 5.45 12.79 -7.91
C GLY A 26 5.46 13.46 -9.27
N THR A 27 6.13 14.60 -9.35
CA THR A 27 6.43 15.29 -10.61
C THR A 27 7.94 15.34 -10.82
N ILE A 28 8.38 15.23 -12.06
CA ILE A 28 9.77 15.45 -12.46
C ILE A 28 9.80 16.75 -13.24
N GLU A 29 10.61 17.68 -12.78
CA GLU A 29 10.94 18.90 -13.49
C GLU A 29 12.22 18.63 -14.31
N PRO A 30 12.14 18.60 -15.65
CA PRO A 30 13.30 18.32 -16.49
C PRO A 30 14.30 19.49 -16.47
N GLN A 31 15.61 19.20 -16.55
CA GLN A 31 16.66 20.25 -16.52
C GLN A 31 16.79 21.07 -17.83
N GLY A 32 15.79 21.06 -18.70
CA GLY A 32 15.78 21.74 -20.00
C GLY A 32 14.37 22.23 -20.40
N MET A 33 14.16 22.61 -21.66
CA MET A 33 12.83 23.01 -22.18
C MET A 33 11.93 21.79 -22.38
N GLY A 34 11.39 21.23 -21.29
CA GLY A 34 10.44 20.13 -21.31
C GLY A 34 9.27 20.39 -20.36
N THR A 35 8.11 19.82 -20.68
CA THR A 35 6.91 19.87 -19.84
C THR A 35 7.09 19.02 -18.58
N GLU A 36 6.50 19.45 -17.46
CA GLU A 36 6.52 18.71 -16.19
C GLU A 36 5.98 17.28 -16.38
N MET A 37 6.72 16.28 -15.90
CA MET A 37 6.32 14.89 -16.03
C MET A 37 5.68 14.41 -14.72
N SER A 38 4.41 13.99 -14.77
CA SER A 38 3.71 13.37 -13.64
C SER A 38 3.95 11.86 -13.62
N ILE A 39 4.41 11.34 -12.49
CA ILE A 39 4.64 9.90 -12.28
C ILE A 39 3.41 9.28 -11.67
N TYR A 40 2.79 8.34 -12.37
CA TYR A 40 1.76 7.47 -11.84
C TYR A 40 2.35 6.10 -11.51
N SER A 41 1.59 5.29 -10.76
CA SER A 41 1.99 3.92 -10.44
C SER A 41 2.18 3.05 -11.69
N LEU A 42 1.43 3.31 -12.77
CA LEU A 42 1.47 2.53 -14.01
C LEU A 42 2.37 3.16 -15.09
N PHE A 43 2.39 4.48 -15.20
CA PHE A 43 3.09 5.20 -16.26
C PHE A 43 3.58 6.58 -15.81
N VAL A 44 4.62 7.07 -16.44
CA VAL A 44 5.07 8.46 -16.33
C VAL A 44 4.53 9.22 -17.53
N LYS A 45 3.76 10.27 -17.26
CA LYS A 45 3.09 11.10 -18.27
C LYS A 45 3.73 12.49 -18.30
N GLY A 46 4.32 12.86 -19.44
CA GLY A 46 4.57 14.26 -19.83
C GLY A 46 3.54 14.67 -20.89
N ASP A 47 3.95 15.28 -21.99
CA ASP A 47 3.07 15.51 -23.16
C ASP A 47 2.58 14.21 -23.82
N ASN A 48 3.35 13.13 -23.71
CA ASN A 48 2.98 11.76 -24.09
C ASN A 48 3.33 10.79 -22.95
N ILE A 49 2.94 9.52 -23.08
CA ILE A 49 3.38 8.45 -22.15
C ILE A 49 4.86 8.17 -22.44
N ILE A 50 5.75 8.57 -21.54
CA ILE A 50 7.21 8.52 -21.74
C ILE A 50 7.79 7.20 -21.23
N TYR A 51 7.27 6.68 -20.13
CA TYR A 51 7.80 5.49 -19.48
C TYR A 51 6.70 4.68 -18.79
N CYS A 52 6.70 3.37 -18.94
CA CYS A 52 5.76 2.49 -18.25
C CYS A 52 6.43 1.94 -16.98
N SER A 53 6.07 2.48 -15.80
CA SER A 53 6.60 2.02 -14.52
C SER A 53 5.79 0.81 -14.00
N TRP A 54 5.67 -0.20 -14.87
CA TRP A 54 4.91 -1.42 -14.60
C TRP A 54 5.21 -2.11 -13.24
N PRO A 55 6.42 -2.07 -12.64
CA PRO A 55 6.68 -2.83 -11.41
C PRO A 55 6.09 -2.15 -10.18
N LEU A 56 6.00 -0.81 -10.15
CA LEU A 56 5.32 -0.08 -9.07
C LEU A 56 3.84 -0.46 -9.03
N PHE A 57 3.18 -0.52 -10.18
CA PHE A 57 1.80 -0.98 -10.27
C PHE A 57 1.65 -2.45 -9.89
N ALA A 58 2.51 -3.33 -10.41
CA ALA A 58 2.43 -4.77 -10.14
C ALA A 58 2.59 -5.10 -8.65
N ILE A 59 3.55 -4.50 -7.96
CA ILE A 59 3.77 -4.71 -6.52
C ILE A 59 2.57 -4.18 -5.71
N MET A 60 2.03 -3.01 -6.07
CA MET A 60 0.83 -2.48 -5.43
C MET A 60 -0.38 -3.39 -5.67
N LEU A 61 -0.52 -3.95 -6.87
CA LEU A 61 -1.62 -4.84 -7.23
C LEU A 61 -1.62 -6.13 -6.41
N CYS A 62 -0.45 -6.62 -5.99
CA CYS A 62 -0.32 -7.76 -5.08
C CYS A 62 -0.90 -7.51 -3.67
N THR A 63 -1.08 -6.25 -3.25
CA THR A 63 -1.67 -5.94 -1.93
C THR A 63 -3.17 -6.21 -1.88
N TYR A 64 -3.89 -6.05 -2.98
CA TYR A 64 -5.34 -6.27 -3.07
C TYR A 64 -5.77 -7.72 -2.78
N PRO A 65 -5.22 -8.76 -3.44
CA PRO A 65 -5.59 -10.13 -3.14
C PRO A 65 -5.23 -10.52 -1.71
N VAL A 66 -4.13 -10.00 -1.14
CA VAL A 66 -3.76 -10.26 0.26
C VAL A 66 -4.80 -9.69 1.23
N ALA A 67 -5.29 -8.48 0.99
CA ALA A 67 -6.35 -7.87 1.80
C ALA A 67 -7.69 -8.63 1.65
N ILE A 68 -8.05 -9.04 0.43
CA ILE A 68 -9.26 -9.86 0.18
C ILE A 68 -9.15 -11.22 0.88
N MET A 69 -8.01 -11.90 0.77
CA MET A 69 -7.77 -13.16 1.47
C MET A 69 -7.81 -12.97 2.99
N ALA A 70 -7.28 -11.85 3.52
CA ALA A 70 -7.38 -11.54 4.94
C ALA A 70 -8.85 -11.41 5.38
N ILE A 71 -9.71 -10.78 4.57
CA ILE A 71 -11.15 -10.69 4.83
C ILE A 71 -11.82 -12.08 4.75
N ALA A 72 -11.49 -12.90 3.75
CA ALA A 72 -12.06 -14.24 3.57
C ALA A 72 -11.61 -15.23 4.68
N MET A 73 -10.42 -15.04 5.25
CA MET A 73 -9.89 -15.85 6.37
C MET A 73 -10.44 -15.47 7.75
N TYR A 74 -11.64 -14.87 7.79
CA TYR A 74 -12.32 -14.41 9.01
C TYR A 74 -12.45 -15.49 10.10
N LYS A 75 -12.52 -16.77 9.72
CA LYS A 75 -12.63 -17.89 10.67
C LYS A 75 -11.35 -18.12 11.48
N THR A 76 -10.19 -17.70 10.97
CA THR A 76 -8.87 -17.98 11.56
C THR A 76 -8.11 -16.70 11.87
N ARG A 77 -8.32 -16.15 13.07
CA ARG A 77 -7.74 -14.87 13.52
C ARG A 77 -6.21 -14.81 13.41
N LYS A 78 -5.51 -15.87 13.82
CA LYS A 78 -4.05 -15.97 13.66
C LYS A 78 -3.58 -15.82 12.20
N LYS A 79 -4.30 -16.43 11.25
CA LYS A 79 -3.95 -16.35 9.82
C LYS A 79 -4.28 -14.96 9.26
N GLN A 80 -5.41 -14.38 9.66
CA GLN A 80 -5.79 -13.02 9.27
C GLN A 80 -4.74 -11.98 9.72
N ALA A 81 -4.24 -12.09 10.97
CA ALA A 81 -3.18 -11.23 11.49
C ALA A 81 -1.85 -11.39 10.73
N LYS A 82 -1.51 -12.62 10.30
CA LYS A 82 -0.34 -12.87 9.44
C LYS A 82 -0.51 -12.26 8.05
N MET A 83 -1.69 -12.37 7.44
CA MET A 83 -1.97 -11.75 6.13
C MET A 83 -1.85 -10.23 6.17
N CYS A 84 -2.29 -9.57 7.24
CA CYS A 84 -2.09 -8.13 7.43
C CYS A 84 -0.59 -7.77 7.45
N MET A 85 0.24 -8.60 8.09
CA MET A 85 1.69 -8.40 8.13
C MET A 85 2.34 -8.64 6.76
N VAL A 86 1.86 -9.63 5.99
CA VAL A 86 2.29 -9.83 4.60
C VAL A 86 1.97 -8.61 3.74
N ALA A 87 0.78 -8.01 3.87
CA ALA A 87 0.43 -6.78 3.17
C ALA A 87 1.38 -5.61 3.52
N VAL A 88 1.72 -5.45 4.80
CA VAL A 88 2.70 -4.44 5.23
C VAL A 88 4.07 -4.68 4.59
N ILE A 89 4.54 -5.92 4.55
CA ILE A 89 5.83 -6.27 3.92
C ILE A 89 5.82 -5.93 2.43
N ILE A 90 4.73 -6.21 1.72
CA ILE A 90 4.59 -5.87 0.29
C ILE A 90 4.68 -4.35 0.08
N ILE A 91 4.03 -3.55 0.93
CA ILE A 91 4.11 -2.08 0.83
C ILE A 91 5.53 -1.58 1.15
N ILE A 92 6.25 -2.20 2.09
CA ILE A 92 7.66 -1.87 2.35
C ILE A 92 8.53 -2.17 1.11
N ILE A 93 8.33 -3.31 0.46
CA ILE A 93 9.03 -3.66 -0.79
C ILE A 93 8.70 -2.64 -1.88
N TRP A 94 7.44 -2.20 -1.95
CA TRP A 94 7.02 -1.14 -2.88
C TRP A 94 7.80 0.16 -2.65
N TYR A 95 7.95 0.61 -1.39
CA TYR A 95 8.74 1.80 -1.05
C TYR A 95 10.23 1.63 -1.38
N ALA A 96 10.80 0.45 -1.13
CA ALA A 96 12.18 0.15 -1.49
C ALA A 96 12.40 0.27 -3.00
N TYR A 97 11.49 -0.30 -3.81
CA TYR A 97 11.54 -0.17 -5.27
C TYR A 97 11.33 1.28 -5.71
N TYR A 98 10.39 2.02 -5.11
CA TYR A 98 10.16 3.43 -5.40
C TYR A 98 11.41 4.29 -5.14
N ALA A 99 12.10 4.08 -4.01
CA ALA A 99 13.35 4.76 -3.71
C ALA A 99 14.46 4.42 -4.72
N MET A 100 14.60 3.14 -5.10
CA MET A 100 15.54 2.75 -6.16
C MET A 100 15.21 3.40 -7.50
N ALA A 101 13.93 3.47 -7.88
CA ALA A 101 13.49 4.10 -9.12
C ALA A 101 13.83 5.60 -9.14
N ILE A 102 13.64 6.30 -8.01
CA ILE A 102 14.07 7.69 -7.84
C ILE A 102 15.58 7.82 -8.07
N LEU A 103 16.39 7.07 -7.32
CA LEU A 103 17.84 7.22 -7.35
C LEU A 103 18.49 6.84 -8.69
N THR A 104 17.87 5.93 -9.45
CA THR A 104 18.47 5.39 -10.68
C THR A 104 17.88 5.96 -11.97
N THR A 105 16.56 5.99 -12.06
CA THR A 105 15.82 6.28 -13.30
C THR A 105 15.40 7.74 -13.30
N PHE A 106 14.74 8.19 -12.23
CA PHE A 106 14.21 9.55 -12.19
C PHE A 106 15.30 10.62 -11.97
N SER A 107 16.36 10.33 -11.20
CA SER A 107 17.52 11.21 -11.08
C SER A 107 18.23 11.50 -12.41
N LYS A 108 18.09 10.61 -13.41
CA LYS A 108 18.63 10.84 -14.75
C LYS A 108 17.71 11.68 -15.64
N MET A 109 16.43 11.82 -15.27
CA MET A 109 15.42 12.54 -16.04
C MET A 109 15.24 13.99 -15.59
N GLY A 110 15.57 14.34 -14.35
CA GLY A 110 15.46 15.70 -13.83
C GLY A 110 15.40 15.80 -12.32
N THR A 111 15.02 16.97 -11.81
CA THR A 111 14.75 17.18 -10.38
C THR A 111 13.40 16.59 -10.01
N PHE A 112 13.41 15.68 -9.03
CA PHE A 112 12.23 14.95 -8.60
C PHE A 112 11.54 15.65 -7.44
N HIS A 113 10.26 15.97 -7.60
CA HIS A 113 9.40 16.50 -6.54
C HIS A 113 8.43 15.42 -6.06
N ILE A 114 8.56 15.04 -4.79
CA ILE A 114 7.69 14.03 -4.16
C ILE A 114 6.33 14.68 -3.89
N ASN A 115 5.25 14.06 -4.35
CA ASN A 115 3.89 14.51 -4.04
C ASN A 115 3.40 13.88 -2.73
N ILE A 116 2.49 14.56 -2.03
CA ILE A 116 1.89 14.07 -0.78
C ILE A 116 1.18 12.72 -0.96
N THR A 117 0.77 12.40 -2.19
CA THR A 117 0.24 11.09 -2.59
C THR A 117 1.18 9.94 -2.23
N ALA A 118 2.49 10.13 -2.27
CA ALA A 118 3.46 9.11 -1.89
C ALA A 118 3.39 8.72 -0.40
N LEU A 119 2.62 9.45 0.42
CA LEU A 119 2.34 9.14 1.82
C LEU A 119 1.13 8.20 2.00
N LEU A 120 0.25 8.06 1.01
CA LEU A 120 -0.92 7.17 1.07
C LEU A 120 -0.57 5.70 1.36
N PRO A 121 0.48 5.10 0.76
CA PRO A 121 0.88 3.73 1.11
C PRO A 121 1.35 3.61 2.57
N ALA A 122 1.97 4.65 3.14
CA ALA A 122 2.35 4.67 4.55
C ALA A 122 1.11 4.72 5.46
N LEU A 123 0.06 5.46 5.08
CA LEU A 123 -1.23 5.41 5.77
C LEU A 123 -1.87 4.02 5.70
N ALA A 124 -1.74 3.32 4.56
CA ALA A 124 -2.21 1.95 4.42
C ALA A 124 -1.47 0.99 5.38
N ILE A 125 -0.16 1.14 5.57
CA ILE A 125 0.61 0.40 6.59
C ILE A 125 0.00 0.62 7.98
N GLY A 126 -0.28 1.86 8.35
CA GLY A 126 -0.92 2.20 9.62
C GLY A 126 -2.27 1.47 9.79
N CYS A 127 -3.09 1.44 8.75
CA CYS A 127 -4.37 0.73 8.75
C CYS A 127 -4.19 -0.79 8.94
N TYR A 128 -3.23 -1.42 8.26
CA TYR A 128 -2.95 -2.85 8.42
C TYR A 128 -2.43 -3.19 9.82
N LEU A 129 -1.61 -2.34 10.42
CA LEU A 129 -1.10 -2.53 11.78
C LEU A 129 -2.21 -2.41 12.83
N LEU A 130 -3.10 -1.41 12.68
CA LEU A 130 -4.27 -1.25 13.53
C LEU A 130 -5.24 -2.44 13.39
N ALA A 131 -5.51 -2.88 12.17
CA ALA A 131 -6.31 -4.07 11.90
C ALA A 131 -5.72 -5.31 12.58
N ARG A 132 -4.39 -5.52 12.43
CA ARG A 132 -3.67 -6.62 13.07
C ARG A 132 -3.76 -6.58 14.60
N LYS A 133 -3.56 -5.40 15.20
CA LYS A 133 -3.65 -5.23 16.66
C LYS A 133 -5.04 -5.62 17.16
N GLY A 134 -6.08 -5.11 16.50
CA GLY A 134 -7.46 -5.50 16.81
C GLY A 134 -7.67 -7.01 16.75
N ILE A 135 -7.20 -7.68 15.68
CA ILE A 135 -7.38 -9.14 15.50
C ILE A 135 -6.76 -9.94 16.65
N LEU A 136 -5.57 -9.52 17.11
CA LEU A 136 -4.84 -10.18 18.20
C LEU A 136 -5.51 -9.97 19.55
N ASP A 137 -6.01 -8.76 19.82
CA ASP A 137 -6.71 -8.45 21.07
C ASP A 137 -8.04 -9.22 21.17
N ASP A 138 -8.77 -9.33 20.06
CA ASP A 138 -9.97 -10.17 19.98
C ASP A 138 -9.68 -11.64 20.28
N GLU A 139 -8.59 -12.17 19.70
CA GLU A 139 -8.16 -13.54 19.94
C GLU A 139 -7.83 -13.78 21.42
N ARG A 140 -7.15 -12.83 22.07
CA ARG A 140 -6.85 -12.89 23.50
C ARG A 140 -8.12 -12.94 24.36
N LEU A 141 -9.12 -12.11 24.06
CA LEU A 141 -10.40 -12.07 24.77
C LEU A 141 -11.18 -13.39 24.66
N VAL A 142 -11.20 -13.99 23.47
CA VAL A 142 -11.84 -15.32 23.29
C VAL A 142 -11.09 -16.38 24.07
N ARG A 143 -9.75 -16.36 24.04
CA ARG A 143 -8.93 -17.34 24.75
C ARG A 143 -8.96 -17.17 26.28
N SER A 144 -9.23 -15.97 26.80
CA SER A 144 -9.45 -15.78 28.23
C SER A 144 -10.84 -16.24 28.67
N ALA A 145 -11.87 -16.03 27.85
CA ALA A 145 -13.22 -16.53 28.14
C ALA A 145 -13.27 -18.07 28.16
N ASP A 146 -12.53 -18.72 27.26
CA ASP A 146 -12.44 -20.18 27.19
C ASP A 146 -11.69 -20.81 28.38
N ARG A 147 -10.90 -20.02 29.13
CA ARG A 147 -10.21 -20.50 30.35
C ARG A 147 -11.07 -20.48 31.61
N ILE A 148 -12.22 -19.81 31.58
CA ILE A 148 -13.14 -19.67 32.72
C ILE A 148 -14.21 -20.76 32.69
N ARG A 149 -14.42 -21.39 31.53
CA ARG A 149 -15.24 -22.60 31.37
C ARG A 149 -14.40 -23.85 31.58
#